data_AF-A0A952GHY5-F1
#
_entry.id   AF-A0A952GHY5-F1
#
_cell.length_a   1.000
_cell.length_b   1.000
_cell.length_c   1.000
_cell.angle_alpha   90.00
_cell.angle_beta   90.00
_cell.angle_gamma   90.00
#
_symmetry.space_group_name_H-M   'P 1'
#
loop_
_entity.id
_entity.type
_entity.pdbx_description
1 polymer ?
#
loop_
_entity_poly.entity_id
_entity_poly.type
_entity_poly.pdbx_seq_one_letter_code
_entity_poly.pdbx_strand_id
1 'polypeptide(L)'
;MRHAIPVLSCSLIFSLALHAQEEEGKRKFPAPESLSTDSLISQPGPSFTVSDSDVSRSPRIIVYGDQRFTDPTNTKVTSPQARRLLVGKIAKERPDAVLMSGDVPYSGDVVNDYQVFHDETKIWRDEKLHIYPSLGNHEF
;
A
#
# COMPACT_ATOMS: atom_id res chain seq x y z
N MET A 1 -7.49 66.42 7.06
CA MET A 1 -7.05 65.94 5.73
C MET A 1 -6.55 64.51 5.90
N ARG A 2 -7.08 63.56 5.11
CA ARG A 2 -6.80 62.12 5.21
C ARG A 2 -5.63 61.78 4.29
N HIS A 3 -4.58 61.12 4.80
CA HIS A 3 -3.53 60.54 3.96
C HIS A 3 -3.69 59.02 3.92
N ALA A 4 -3.85 58.51 2.69
CA ALA A 4 -4.01 57.11 2.36
C ALA A 4 -2.65 56.40 2.30
N ILE A 5 -2.61 55.16 2.76
CA ILE A 5 -1.49 54.22 2.65
C ILE A 5 -1.69 53.43 1.35
N PRO A 6 -0.71 53.36 0.41
CA PRO A 6 -0.82 52.44 -0.70
C PRO A 6 -0.24 51.07 -0.31
N VAL A 7 -1.14 50.09 -0.23
CA VAL A 7 -0.83 48.65 -0.23
C VAL A 7 -0.31 48.31 -1.62
N LEU A 8 1.01 48.20 -1.78
CA LEU A 8 1.62 47.79 -3.03
C LEU A 8 2.78 46.82 -2.77
N SER A 9 2.47 45.60 -2.34
CA SER A 9 3.35 44.43 -2.52
C SER A 9 2.62 43.17 -2.06
N CYS A 10 1.85 42.54 -2.95
CA CYS A 10 1.36 41.16 -2.73
C CYS A 10 1.08 40.41 -4.03
N SER A 11 0.92 41.12 -5.15
CA SER A 11 0.56 40.50 -6.44
C SER A 11 1.69 39.69 -7.09
N LEU A 12 2.98 40.01 -6.85
CA LEU A 12 4.09 39.24 -7.43
C LEU A 12 4.35 37.90 -6.73
N ILE A 13 4.05 37.78 -5.44
CA ILE A 13 4.30 36.55 -4.68
C ILE A 13 3.30 35.45 -5.10
N PHE A 14 2.06 35.83 -5.43
CA PHE A 14 1.04 34.89 -5.88
C PHE A 14 1.35 34.27 -7.25
N SER A 15 1.93 35.02 -8.20
CA SER A 15 2.27 34.48 -9.51
C SER A 15 3.46 33.51 -9.48
N LEU A 16 4.43 33.72 -8.58
CA LEU A 16 5.55 32.80 -8.36
C LEU A 16 5.12 31.51 -7.65
N ALA A 17 4.18 31.60 -6.70
CA ALA A 17 3.63 30.41 -6.04
C ALA A 17 2.78 29.54 -6.99
N LEU A 18 2.08 30.16 -7.95
CA LEU A 18 1.28 29.44 -8.95
C LEU A 18 2.17 28.73 -9.99
N HIS A 19 3.25 29.36 -10.45
CA HIS A 19 4.23 28.71 -11.34
C HIS A 19 5.04 27.62 -10.63
N ALA A 20 5.30 27.74 -9.33
CA ALA A 20 6.02 26.71 -8.57
C ALA A 20 5.19 25.44 -8.31
N GLN A 21 3.85 25.54 -8.29
CA GLN A 21 2.96 24.37 -8.20
C GLN A 21 2.74 23.65 -9.53
N GLU A 22 2.96 24.29 -10.67
CA GLU A 22 2.75 23.67 -11.98
C GLU A 22 3.87 22.69 -12.39
N GLU A 23 5.05 22.78 -11.77
CA GLU A 23 6.15 21.83 -12.03
C GLU A 23 6.04 20.51 -11.26
N GLU A 24 5.17 20.40 -10.26
CA GLU A 24 5.01 19.20 -9.42
C GLU A 24 4.19 18.08 -10.07
N GLY A 25 3.73 18.27 -11.31
CA GLY A 25 2.82 17.36 -12.02
C GLY A 25 3.48 16.34 -12.95
N LYS A 26 4.82 16.31 -13.08
CA LYS A 26 5.50 15.30 -13.92
C LYS A 26 5.99 14.16 -13.05
N ARG A 27 5.27 13.02 -13.07
CA ARG A 27 5.72 11.77 -12.46
C ARG A 27 7.20 11.55 -12.85
N LYS A 28 8.09 11.43 -11.85
CA LYS A 28 9.53 11.16 -12.06
C LYS A 28 9.78 9.83 -12.77
N PHE A 29 8.79 8.94 -12.74
CA PHE A 29 8.84 7.62 -13.33
C PHE A 29 7.64 7.43 -14.27
N PRO A 30 7.81 6.64 -15.35
CA PRO A 30 6.69 6.20 -16.16
C PRO A 30 5.64 5.54 -15.28
N ALA A 31 4.38 5.68 -15.65
CA ALA A 31 3.30 5.00 -14.96
C ALA A 31 3.57 3.48 -14.93
N PRO A 32 3.37 2.77 -13.81
CA PRO A 32 3.69 1.34 -13.72
C PRO A 32 3.11 0.49 -14.86
N GLU A 33 1.91 0.84 -15.34
CA GLU A 33 1.23 0.23 -16.48
C GLU A 33 1.94 0.43 -17.84
N SER A 34 2.92 1.34 -17.90
CA SER A 34 3.72 1.63 -19.10
C SER A 34 5.11 0.99 -19.08
N LEU A 35 5.46 0.26 -18.02
CA LEU A 35 6.68 -0.54 -17.97
C LEU A 35 6.50 -1.79 -18.85
N SER A 36 7.50 -2.11 -19.68
CA SER A 36 7.48 -3.35 -20.46
C SER A 36 7.48 -4.56 -19.52
N THR A 37 6.54 -5.47 -19.76
CA THR A 37 6.44 -6.77 -19.07
C THR A 37 6.97 -7.91 -19.93
N ASP A 38 7.62 -7.61 -21.06
CA ASP A 38 8.07 -8.60 -22.04
C ASP A 38 9.09 -9.58 -21.45
N SER A 39 9.86 -9.14 -20.46
CA SER A 39 10.80 -9.94 -19.67
C SER A 39 10.18 -10.55 -18.40
N LEU A 40 8.93 -10.25 -18.08
CA LEU A 40 8.16 -10.79 -16.94
C LEU A 40 7.31 -12.01 -17.34
N ILE A 41 7.28 -12.40 -18.62
CA ILE A 41 6.54 -13.57 -19.05
C ILE A 41 7.23 -14.81 -18.48
N SER A 42 6.67 -15.33 -17.38
CA SER A 42 7.08 -16.61 -16.82
C SER A 42 6.92 -17.70 -17.88
N GLN A 43 7.78 -18.70 -17.84
CA GLN A 43 7.57 -19.93 -18.62
C GLN A 43 6.18 -20.50 -18.31
N PRO A 44 5.52 -21.19 -19.26
CA PRO A 44 4.23 -21.81 -19.00
C PRO A 44 4.28 -22.70 -17.74
N GLY A 45 3.39 -22.45 -16.79
CA GLY A 45 3.37 -23.15 -15.51
C GLY A 45 3.21 -22.21 -14.32
N PRO A 46 3.25 -22.74 -13.08
CA PRO A 46 3.16 -21.93 -11.88
C PRO A 46 4.46 -21.13 -11.66
N SER A 47 4.34 -19.88 -11.20
CA SER A 47 5.50 -19.04 -10.86
C SER A 47 6.29 -19.57 -9.66
N PHE A 48 5.64 -20.34 -8.77
CA PHE A 48 6.25 -21.05 -7.66
C PHE A 48 5.40 -22.25 -7.25
N THR A 49 6.00 -23.21 -6.55
CA THR A 49 5.31 -24.37 -5.97
C THR A 49 5.64 -24.49 -4.49
N VAL A 50 4.74 -25.12 -3.73
CA VAL A 50 4.92 -25.43 -2.30
C VAL A 50 4.91 -26.95 -2.16
N SER A 51 5.76 -27.50 -1.29
CA SER A 51 5.83 -28.94 -1.05
C SER A 51 4.56 -29.43 -0.34
N ASP A 52 4.08 -30.62 -0.68
CA ASP A 52 2.98 -31.28 0.03
C ASP A 52 3.28 -31.46 1.53
N SER A 53 4.57 -31.55 1.93
CA SER A 53 4.98 -31.61 3.34
C SER A 53 4.69 -30.34 4.13
N ASP A 54 4.55 -29.21 3.44
CA ASP A 54 4.39 -27.88 4.03
C ASP A 54 2.91 -27.46 4.05
N VAL A 55 2.01 -28.33 3.58
CA VAL A 55 0.57 -28.11 3.52
C VAL A 55 -0.14 -29.17 4.37
N SER A 56 -1.11 -28.74 5.17
CA SER A 56 -1.90 -29.64 5.98
C SER A 56 -2.74 -30.61 5.14
N ARG A 57 -3.08 -31.78 5.70
CA ARG A 57 -3.92 -32.78 5.03
C ARG A 57 -5.29 -32.24 4.58
N SER A 58 -5.80 -31.21 5.24
CA SER A 58 -7.03 -30.50 4.89
C SER A 58 -6.70 -29.02 4.73
N PRO A 59 -6.20 -28.59 3.56
CA PRO A 59 -5.65 -27.26 3.39
C PRO A 59 -6.66 -26.17 3.72
N ARG A 60 -6.19 -25.13 4.41
CA ARG A 60 -6.95 -23.92 4.69
C ARG A 60 -6.27 -22.73 4.03
N ILE A 61 -7.01 -22.08 3.13
CA ILE A 61 -6.56 -20.87 2.45
C ILE A 61 -7.48 -19.73 2.86
N ILE A 62 -6.89 -18.60 3.23
CA ILE A 62 -7.62 -17.35 3.47
C ILE A 62 -7.29 -16.38 2.33
N VAL A 63 -8.31 -15.79 1.74
CA VAL A 63 -8.16 -14.81 0.65
C VAL A 63 -8.87 -13.52 1.06
N TYR A 64 -8.17 -12.40 1.01
CA TYR A 64 -8.74 -11.09 1.32
C TYR A 64 -7.91 -9.95 0.70
N GLY A 65 -8.52 -8.79 0.47
CA GLY A 65 -7.91 -7.63 -0.19
C GLY A 65 -8.19 -6.32 0.52
N ASP A 66 -7.75 -5.21 -0.07
CA ASP A 66 -8.12 -3.85 0.32
C ASP A 66 -7.84 -3.56 1.80
N GLN A 67 -6.69 -4.00 2.30
CA GLN A 67 -6.33 -3.83 3.71
C GLN A 67 -6.02 -2.37 4.04
N ARG A 68 -5.41 -1.66 3.09
CA ARG A 68 -5.07 -0.24 3.15
C ARG A 68 -4.32 0.12 4.44
N PHE A 69 -3.34 -0.69 4.84
CA PHE A 69 -2.52 -0.42 6.03
C PHE A 69 -1.96 1.00 5.97
N THR A 70 -2.21 1.76 7.02
CA THR A 70 -1.85 3.18 7.13
C THR A 70 -1.85 3.61 8.59
N ASP A 71 -1.37 4.83 8.86
CA ASP A 71 -1.35 5.42 10.19
C ASP A 71 -2.67 5.12 10.95
N PRO A 72 -2.61 4.52 12.15
CA PRO A 72 -3.80 4.16 12.92
C PRO A 72 -4.69 5.36 13.28
N THR A 73 -4.16 6.58 13.23
CA THR A 73 -4.92 7.82 13.42
C THR A 73 -5.75 8.20 12.19
N ASN A 74 -5.43 7.65 11.01
CA ASN A 74 -6.21 7.82 9.78
C ASN A 74 -7.39 6.83 9.73
N THR A 75 -8.38 7.07 10.59
CA THR A 75 -9.59 6.24 10.65
C THR A 75 -10.59 6.50 9.53
N LYS A 76 -10.29 7.45 8.63
CA LYS A 76 -11.16 7.78 7.48
C LYS A 76 -11.03 6.74 6.36
N VAL A 77 -9.83 6.22 6.15
CA VAL A 77 -9.53 5.27 5.07
C VAL A 77 -9.87 3.84 5.48
N THR A 78 -9.50 3.45 6.70
CA THR A 78 -9.63 2.07 7.17
C THR A 78 -9.64 2.03 8.69
N SER A 79 -10.35 1.05 9.26
CA SER A 79 -10.43 0.88 10.72
C SER A 79 -9.19 0.13 11.25
N PRO A 80 -8.33 0.77 12.08
CA PRO A 80 -7.17 0.09 12.67
C PRO A 80 -7.59 -1.07 13.58
N GLN A 81 -8.73 -0.95 14.24
CA GLN A 81 -9.28 -2.03 15.06
C GLN A 81 -9.63 -3.23 14.19
N ALA A 82 -10.35 -3.03 13.09
CA ALA A 82 -10.74 -4.13 12.19
C ALA A 82 -9.50 -4.81 11.59
N ARG A 83 -8.51 -4.05 11.11
CA ARG A 83 -7.26 -4.60 10.57
C ARG A 83 -6.56 -5.49 11.58
N ARG A 84 -6.31 -4.99 12.79
CA ARG A 84 -5.59 -5.74 13.85
C ARG A 84 -6.35 -6.98 14.31
N LEU A 85 -7.68 -6.89 14.43
CA LEU A 85 -8.51 -8.04 14.77
C LEU A 85 -8.48 -9.10 13.67
N LEU A 86 -8.56 -8.70 12.40
CA LEU A 86 -8.47 -9.61 11.27
C LEU A 86 -7.08 -10.28 11.23
N VAL A 87 -6.01 -9.50 11.42
CA VAL A 87 -4.63 -10.01 11.48
C VAL A 87 -4.46 -11.06 12.58
N GLY A 88 -4.90 -10.75 13.79
CA GLY A 88 -4.84 -11.68 14.92
C GLY A 88 -5.72 -12.92 14.70
N LYS A 89 -6.89 -12.77 14.07
CA LYS A 89 -7.76 -13.89 13.73
C LYS A 89 -7.12 -14.81 12.69
N ILE A 90 -6.54 -14.25 11.63
CA ILE A 90 -5.80 -15.03 10.62
C ILE A 90 -4.67 -15.82 11.27
N ALA A 91 -3.89 -15.19 12.15
CA ALA A 91 -2.82 -15.87 12.89
C ALA A 91 -3.36 -17.04 13.72
N LYS A 92 -4.47 -16.83 14.44
CA LYS A 92 -5.12 -17.87 15.25
C LYS A 92 -5.64 -19.05 14.41
N GLU A 93 -6.12 -18.79 13.20
CA GLU A 93 -6.61 -19.85 12.31
C GLU A 93 -5.49 -20.72 11.72
N ARG A 94 -4.22 -20.25 11.78
CA ARG A 94 -3.03 -20.87 11.19
C ARG A 94 -3.29 -21.50 9.81
N PRO A 95 -3.73 -20.70 8.81
CA PRO A 95 -3.95 -21.21 7.47
C PRO A 95 -2.64 -21.68 6.83
N ASP A 96 -2.75 -22.57 5.86
CA ASP A 96 -1.62 -23.02 5.04
C ASP A 96 -1.17 -21.93 4.06
N ALA A 97 -2.07 -21.04 3.68
CA ALA A 97 -1.76 -19.88 2.86
C ALA A 97 -2.72 -18.70 3.11
N VAL A 98 -2.19 -17.50 2.96
CA VAL A 98 -2.93 -16.24 2.93
C VAL A 98 -2.65 -15.55 1.60
N LEU A 99 -3.69 -15.36 0.79
CA LEU A 99 -3.61 -14.65 -0.49
C LEU A 99 -4.15 -13.23 -0.31
N MET A 100 -3.31 -12.23 -0.57
CA MET A 100 -3.68 -10.83 -0.45
C MET A 100 -3.87 -10.23 -1.84
N SER A 101 -5.09 -9.80 -2.19
CA SER A 101 -5.42 -9.39 -3.57
C SER A 101 -5.02 -7.95 -3.94
N GLY A 102 -3.99 -7.40 -3.30
CA GLY A 102 -3.52 -6.03 -3.51
C GLY A 102 -4.19 -5.00 -2.60
N ASP A 103 -3.78 -3.76 -2.79
CA ASP A 103 -4.12 -2.62 -1.94
C ASP A 103 -3.70 -2.85 -0.48
N VAL A 104 -2.47 -3.33 -0.32
CA VAL A 104 -1.83 -3.65 0.96
C VAL A 104 -1.59 -2.38 1.77
N PRO A 105 -0.73 -1.42 1.35
CA PRO A 105 -0.71 -0.10 1.95
C PRO A 105 -1.93 0.72 1.50
N TYR A 106 -2.19 1.84 2.19
CA TYR A 106 -3.10 2.84 1.63
C TYR A 106 -2.46 3.63 0.49
N SER A 107 -1.18 3.98 0.61
CA SER A 107 -0.40 4.64 -0.44
C SER A 107 1.04 4.12 -0.47
N GLY A 108 1.47 3.60 -1.61
CA GLY A 108 2.81 3.07 -1.83
C GLY A 108 3.92 4.12 -1.77
N ASP A 109 3.59 5.37 -2.11
CA ASP A 109 4.47 6.54 -1.97
C ASP A 109 4.77 6.91 -0.50
N VAL A 110 3.92 6.47 0.43
CA VAL A 110 4.08 6.77 1.86
C VAL A 110 4.78 5.59 2.54
N VAL A 111 6.10 5.71 2.74
CA VAL A 111 6.95 4.69 3.39
C VAL A 111 6.35 4.17 4.71
N ASN A 112 5.71 5.06 5.48
CA ASN A 112 5.09 4.70 6.77
C ASN A 112 3.93 3.69 6.62
N ASP A 113 3.20 3.69 5.51
CA ASP A 113 2.07 2.77 5.31
C ASP A 113 2.56 1.31 5.21
N TYR A 114 3.67 1.06 4.52
CA TYR A 114 4.32 -0.24 4.51
C TYR A 114 4.91 -0.62 5.88
N GLN A 115 5.43 0.35 6.65
CA GLN A 115 5.89 0.09 8.01
C GLN A 115 4.73 -0.37 8.91
N VAL A 116 3.56 0.25 8.80
CA VAL A 116 2.37 -0.19 9.54
C VAL A 116 1.95 -1.59 9.12
N PHE A 117 1.95 -1.92 7.82
CA PHE A 117 1.71 -3.30 7.38
C PHE A 117 2.71 -4.26 8.03
N HIS A 118 4.00 -3.94 7.98
CA HIS A 118 5.04 -4.77 8.54
C HIS A 118 4.82 -5.00 10.04
N ASP A 119 4.50 -3.96 10.80
CA ASP A 119 4.35 -4.04 12.25
C ASP A 119 3.06 -4.73 12.69
N GLU A 120 1.92 -4.37 12.08
CA GLU A 120 0.64 -4.98 12.43
C GLU A 120 0.64 -6.48 12.10
N THR A 121 1.31 -6.89 11.02
CA THR A 121 1.36 -8.28 10.55
C THR A 121 2.56 -9.09 11.07
N LYS A 122 3.35 -8.54 12.00
CA LYS A 122 4.55 -9.22 12.53
C LYS A 122 4.27 -10.65 12.98
N ILE A 123 3.11 -10.88 13.60
CA ILE A 123 2.70 -12.20 14.08
C ILE A 123 2.65 -13.26 12.96
N TRP A 124 2.33 -12.90 11.72
CA TRP A 124 2.33 -13.87 10.62
C TRP A 124 3.74 -14.36 10.29
N ARG A 125 4.74 -13.50 10.38
CA ARG A 125 6.15 -13.88 10.19
C ARG A 125 6.66 -14.70 11.37
N ASP A 126 6.25 -14.34 12.58
CA ASP A 126 6.60 -15.10 13.80
C ASP A 126 6.01 -16.52 13.76
N GLU A 127 4.77 -16.66 13.31
CA GLU A 127 4.07 -17.95 13.12
C GLU A 127 4.45 -18.67 11.81
N LYS A 128 5.32 -18.08 10.99
CA LYS A 128 5.80 -18.62 9.71
C LYS A 128 4.66 -18.97 8.74
N LEU A 129 3.62 -18.13 8.68
CA LEU A 129 2.53 -18.31 7.73
C LEU A 129 3.03 -18.01 6.30
N HIS A 130 2.50 -18.74 5.32
CA HIS A 130 2.73 -18.42 3.91
C HIS A 130 1.83 -17.26 3.48
N ILE A 131 2.44 -16.10 3.21
CA ILE A 131 1.73 -14.87 2.82
C ILE A 131 2.11 -14.53 1.37
N TYR A 132 1.10 -14.40 0.50
CA TYR A 132 1.27 -14.15 -0.92
C TYR A 132 0.47 -12.92 -1.36
N PRO A 133 1.11 -11.74 -1.41
CA PRO A 133 0.47 -10.52 -1.91
C PRO A 133 0.57 -10.39 -3.42
N SER A 134 -0.49 -9.85 -4.03
CA SER A 134 -0.45 -9.22 -5.36
C SER A 134 -0.34 -7.70 -5.22
N LEU A 135 -0.08 -7.03 -6.35
CA LEU A 135 -0.11 -5.58 -6.43
C LEU A 135 -1.54 -5.12 -6.80
N GLY A 136 -1.99 -4.03 -6.21
CA GLY A 136 -3.19 -3.28 -6.55
C GLY A 136 -2.83 -1.90 -7.11
N ASN A 137 -3.78 -0.98 -7.08
CA ASN A 137 -3.60 0.36 -7.64
C ASN A 137 -3.07 1.37 -6.60
N HIS A 138 -2.87 0.94 -5.35
CA HIS A 138 -2.36 1.77 -4.25
C HIS A 138 -0.91 1.46 -3.87
N GLU A 139 -0.27 0.51 -4.53
CA GLU A 139 1.10 0.06 -4.25
C GLU A 139 2.20 1.00 -4.75
N PHE A 140 1.85 1.98 -5.59
CA PHE A 140 2.77 2.88 -6.29
C PHE A 140 2.44 4.36 -6.07
#